data_AF-A0A702B6Q5-F1
#
_entry.id   AF-A0A702B6Q5-F1
#
_cell.length_a   1.000
_cell.length_b   1.000
_cell.length_c   1.000
_cell.angle_alpha   90.00
_cell.angle_beta   90.00
_cell.angle_gamma   90.00
#
_symmetry.space_group_name_H-M   'P 1'
#
loop_
_entity.id
_entity.type
_entity.pdbx_description
1 polymer ?
#
loop_
_entity_poly.entity_id
_entity_poly.type
_entity_poly.pdbx_seq_one_letter_code
_entity_poly.pdbx_strand_id
1 'polypeptide(L)'
;MKMKKIITVLALASIGVTSLAHSASFDCSKARSFAEKTICSSPKLSKDDDDLKYLYGRAKASVQDRQAFSEITKSLWNSRERCSDFTCVNSWYDTAFAIYGAIAEKGIPETNGKNDILVNAEQYKSETEKKNVAPIVDDKENITTKENKKNSDGVDVKIVKPKITYQLKNESAFVDVIEKAIIKSKSAKNDMQIGGIKALRDKEICNILQVKSVSNWIGQVKKVSANSDGKGVLALSLPSGILIKTWNNSFSDTRYNTLMEPGTEIFNRASELSVGDVVYFSGTFFEDNDNCISESSLSLSGKVKEPEFIFRFSDIRKYQQ
;
A
#
# COMPACT_ATOMS: atom_id res chain seq x y z
N MET A 1 43.90 33.50 -60.51
CA MET A 1 42.60 34.13 -60.19
C MET A 1 41.85 33.20 -59.25
N LYS A 2 41.49 33.69 -58.05
CA LYS A 2 40.81 32.93 -56.98
C LYS A 2 39.34 32.69 -57.36
N MET A 3 38.82 31.48 -57.17
CA MET A 3 37.39 31.25 -56.89
C MET A 3 37.23 30.13 -55.84
N LYS A 4 36.93 30.53 -54.60
CA LYS A 4 36.29 29.70 -53.58
C LYS A 4 34.79 29.57 -53.91
N LYS A 5 34.16 28.42 -53.64
CA LYS A 5 32.73 28.31 -53.26
C LYS A 5 32.43 26.89 -52.70
N ILE A 6 32.45 26.77 -51.37
CA ILE A 6 31.30 26.48 -50.46
C ILE A 6 30.89 25.00 -50.46
N ILE A 7 31.38 24.26 -49.46
CA ILE A 7 30.88 22.94 -49.06
C ILE A 7 29.84 23.19 -47.97
N THR A 8 28.58 22.90 -48.26
CA THR A 8 27.48 22.96 -47.30
C THR A 8 27.52 21.70 -46.42
N VAL A 9 27.98 21.84 -45.17
CA VAL A 9 27.93 20.76 -44.17
C VAL A 9 26.53 20.76 -43.55
N LEU A 10 25.72 19.76 -43.90
CA LEU A 10 24.44 19.48 -43.25
C LEU A 10 24.74 18.78 -41.92
N ALA A 11 24.74 19.54 -40.82
CA ALA A 11 24.89 18.98 -39.48
C ALA A 11 23.56 18.30 -39.07
N LEU A 12 23.52 16.95 -39.11
CA LEU A 12 22.46 16.19 -38.46
C LEU A 12 22.60 16.37 -36.94
N ALA A 13 21.73 17.18 -36.36
CA ALA A 13 21.55 17.24 -34.91
C ALA A 13 20.87 15.95 -34.44
N SER A 14 21.66 15.01 -33.94
CA SER A 14 21.18 13.81 -33.24
C SER A 14 20.51 14.23 -31.93
N ILE A 15 19.18 14.23 -31.91
CA ILE A 15 18.36 14.38 -30.70
C ILE A 15 18.62 13.12 -29.87
N GLY A 16 19.53 13.21 -28.90
CA GLY A 16 19.75 12.17 -27.92
C GLY A 16 18.50 12.00 -27.07
N VAL A 17 17.81 10.88 -27.23
CA VAL A 17 16.75 10.45 -26.31
C VAL A 17 17.44 10.16 -24.98
N THR A 18 17.40 11.11 -24.06
CA THR A 18 17.87 10.92 -22.68
C THR A 18 17.02 9.81 -22.07
N SER A 19 17.60 8.62 -21.92
CA SER A 19 16.97 7.51 -21.23
C SER A 19 16.74 7.93 -19.79
N LEU A 20 15.48 8.00 -19.36
CA LEU A 20 15.14 8.13 -17.94
C LEU A 20 15.85 6.97 -17.23
N ALA A 21 16.83 7.27 -16.40
CA ALA A 21 17.53 6.27 -15.60
C ALA A 21 16.54 5.71 -14.59
N HIS A 22 15.96 4.55 -14.91
CA HIS A 22 15.12 3.80 -14.00
C HIS A 22 16.05 3.08 -13.02
N SER A 23 15.87 3.35 -11.73
CA SER A 23 16.66 2.74 -10.66
C SER A 23 15.98 1.42 -10.28
N ALA A 24 16.35 0.35 -10.98
CA ALA A 24 16.07 -1.01 -10.56
C ALA A 24 17.32 -1.53 -9.84
N SER A 25 17.15 -2.53 -8.97
CA SER A 25 18.25 -3.07 -8.18
C SER A 25 19.30 -3.83 -9.02
N PHE A 26 19.01 -4.03 -10.31
CA PHE A 26 19.84 -4.72 -11.31
C PHE A 26 20.04 -3.89 -12.58
N ASP A 27 21.00 -4.33 -13.41
CA ASP A 27 21.36 -3.67 -14.66
C ASP A 27 20.30 -3.89 -15.75
N CYS A 28 19.47 -2.88 -15.97
CA CYS A 28 18.41 -2.93 -16.98
C CYS A 28 18.88 -3.16 -18.41
N SER A 29 20.15 -2.86 -18.73
CA SER A 29 20.71 -3.19 -20.05
C SER A 29 20.86 -4.70 -20.29
N LYS A 30 20.79 -5.49 -19.21
CA LYS A 30 20.95 -6.96 -19.23
C LYS A 30 19.64 -7.70 -19.04
N ALA A 31 18.50 -7.02 -18.96
CA ALA A 31 17.19 -7.63 -18.76
C ALA A 31 16.83 -8.60 -19.90
N ARG A 32 16.49 -9.85 -19.55
CA ARG A 32 16.17 -10.92 -20.52
C ARG A 32 14.72 -11.35 -20.43
N SER A 33 14.23 -11.61 -19.21
CA SER A 33 12.90 -12.15 -19.01
C SER A 33 11.81 -11.09 -19.20
N PHE A 34 10.57 -11.55 -19.37
CA PHE A 34 9.41 -10.65 -19.40
C PHE A 34 9.40 -9.78 -18.13
N ALA A 35 9.52 -10.40 -16.96
CA ALA A 35 9.49 -9.69 -15.69
C ALA A 35 10.60 -8.64 -15.58
N GLU A 36 11.85 -8.97 -15.90
CA GLU A 36 12.96 -8.02 -15.84
C GLU A 36 12.74 -6.82 -16.76
N LYS A 37 12.28 -7.06 -17.99
CA LYS A 37 11.98 -5.98 -18.94
C LYS A 37 10.84 -5.10 -18.43
N THR A 38 9.78 -5.72 -17.91
CA THR A 38 8.63 -5.02 -17.33
C THR A 38 9.03 -4.14 -16.14
N ILE A 39 9.92 -4.65 -15.27
CA ILE A 39 10.47 -3.89 -14.14
C ILE A 39 11.24 -2.66 -14.65
N CYS A 40 12.14 -2.86 -15.60
CA CYS A 40 12.97 -1.79 -16.17
C CYS A 40 12.18 -0.72 -16.94
N SER A 41 11.05 -1.09 -17.54
CA SER A 41 10.20 -0.16 -18.28
C SER A 41 9.15 0.55 -17.43
N SER A 42 8.92 0.12 -16.19
CA SER A 42 7.90 0.67 -15.31
C SER A 42 8.54 1.47 -14.17
N PRO A 43 8.33 2.79 -14.08
CA PRO A 43 8.82 3.59 -12.95
C PRO A 43 8.39 3.04 -11.59
N LYS A 44 7.15 2.56 -11.48
CA LYS A 44 6.62 1.94 -10.27
C LYS A 44 7.39 0.67 -9.91
N LEU A 45 7.48 -0.30 -10.83
CA LEU A 45 8.11 -1.59 -10.51
C LEU A 45 9.62 -1.47 -10.34
N SER A 46 10.27 -0.55 -11.07
CA SER A 46 11.66 -0.19 -10.84
C SER A 46 11.88 0.28 -9.41
N LYS A 47 11.02 1.19 -8.91
CA LYS A 47 11.09 1.66 -7.52
C LYS A 47 10.80 0.56 -6.50
N ASP A 48 9.81 -0.28 -6.77
CA ASP A 48 9.49 -1.43 -5.92
C ASP A 48 10.69 -2.42 -5.86
N ASP A 49 11.43 -2.60 -6.96
CA ASP A 49 12.65 -3.42 -7.00
C ASP A 49 13.79 -2.86 -6.15
N ASP A 50 14.00 -1.56 -6.21
CA ASP A 50 14.95 -0.86 -5.34
C ASP A 50 14.59 -0.99 -3.86
N ASP A 51 13.33 -0.79 -3.49
CA ASP A 51 12.89 -0.92 -2.10
C ASP A 51 13.02 -2.36 -1.60
N LEU A 52 12.70 -3.33 -2.46
CA LEU A 52 12.82 -4.75 -2.14
C LEU A 52 14.29 -5.14 -1.88
N LYS A 53 15.26 -4.52 -2.56
CA LYS A 53 16.71 -4.74 -2.33
C LYS A 53 17.10 -4.46 -0.87
N TYR A 54 16.63 -3.35 -0.32
CA TYR A 54 16.91 -2.99 1.08
C TYR A 54 16.25 -3.97 2.05
N LEU A 55 14.99 -4.32 1.81
CA LEU A 55 14.26 -5.26 2.65
C LEU A 55 14.89 -6.66 2.62
N TYR A 56 15.28 -7.14 1.44
CA TYR A 56 16.02 -8.38 1.25
C TYR A 56 17.32 -8.38 2.05
N GLY A 57 18.06 -7.26 2.06
CA GLY A 57 19.28 -7.10 2.85
C GLY A 57 19.03 -7.29 4.36
N ARG A 58 17.96 -6.70 4.90
CA ARG A 58 17.57 -6.89 6.31
C ARG A 58 17.14 -8.32 6.60
N ALA A 59 16.30 -8.89 5.74
CA ALA A 59 15.85 -10.28 5.86
C ALA A 59 17.04 -11.24 5.87
N LYS A 60 17.99 -11.05 4.95
CA LYS A 60 19.23 -11.80 4.92
C LYS A 60 20.05 -11.60 6.20
N ALA A 61 20.14 -10.39 6.76
CA ALA A 61 20.90 -10.17 7.99
C ALA A 61 20.29 -10.89 9.21
N SER A 62 18.96 -11.01 9.27
CA SER A 62 18.23 -11.59 10.40
C SER A 62 18.26 -13.13 10.50
N VAL A 63 18.61 -13.84 9.42
CA VAL A 63 18.50 -15.30 9.37
C VAL A 63 19.78 -16.02 9.80
N GLN A 64 19.62 -17.06 10.63
CA GLN A 64 20.69 -17.99 10.97
C GLN A 64 20.81 -19.10 9.92
N ASP A 65 19.68 -19.71 9.52
CA ASP A 65 19.63 -20.70 8.44
C ASP A 65 19.75 -20.03 7.06
N ARG A 66 20.98 -19.98 6.57
CA ARG A 66 21.32 -19.41 5.25
C ARG A 66 20.82 -20.27 4.10
N GLN A 67 20.71 -21.58 4.30
CA GLN A 67 20.28 -22.50 3.25
C GLN A 67 18.79 -22.35 3.00
N ALA A 68 17.97 -22.37 4.06
CA ALA A 68 16.55 -22.13 3.95
C ALA A 68 16.24 -20.75 3.32
N PHE A 69 17.00 -19.71 3.69
CA PHE A 69 16.84 -18.38 3.08
C PHE A 69 17.15 -18.37 1.59
N SER A 70 18.18 -19.10 1.17
CA SER A 70 18.54 -19.26 -0.24
C SER A 70 17.44 -19.96 -1.04
N GLU A 71 16.84 -21.01 -0.47
CA GLU A 71 15.74 -21.75 -1.09
C GLU A 71 14.49 -20.88 -1.27
N ILE A 72 14.12 -20.11 -0.24
CA ILE A 72 13.00 -19.15 -0.31
C ILE A 72 13.27 -18.10 -1.39
N THR A 73 14.46 -17.49 -1.38
CA THR A 73 14.85 -16.46 -2.35
C THR A 73 14.80 -16.99 -3.78
N LYS A 74 15.32 -18.21 -4.00
CA LYS A 74 15.31 -18.88 -5.31
C LYS A 74 13.88 -19.20 -5.77
N SER A 75 13.03 -19.68 -4.87
CA SER A 75 11.62 -19.97 -5.18
C SER A 75 10.86 -18.69 -5.55
N LEU A 76 11.04 -17.62 -4.77
CA LEU A 76 10.48 -16.30 -5.06
C LEU A 76 10.95 -15.79 -6.42
N TRP A 77 12.25 -15.80 -6.69
CA TRP A 77 12.78 -15.38 -7.98
C TRP A 77 12.21 -16.21 -9.15
N ASN A 78 12.21 -17.54 -9.06
CA ASN A 78 11.64 -18.41 -10.08
C ASN A 78 10.14 -18.15 -10.34
N SER A 79 9.38 -17.75 -9.31
CA SER A 79 7.97 -17.38 -9.49
C SER A 79 7.80 -16.07 -10.27
N ARG A 80 8.69 -15.09 -10.07
CA ARG A 80 8.75 -13.85 -10.86
C ARG A 80 8.98 -14.15 -12.34
N GLU A 81 9.95 -15.01 -12.62
CA GLU A 81 10.36 -15.34 -13.99
C GLU A 81 9.28 -16.07 -14.80
N ARG A 82 8.24 -16.60 -14.12
CA ARG A 82 7.08 -17.24 -14.77
C ARG A 82 5.96 -16.26 -15.14
N CYS A 83 6.06 -14.98 -14.73
CA CYS A 83 5.06 -13.99 -15.09
C CYS A 83 5.07 -13.66 -16.58
N SER A 84 3.87 -13.51 -17.14
CA SER A 84 3.63 -13.19 -18.56
C SER A 84 2.93 -11.84 -18.77
N ASP A 85 2.55 -11.16 -17.69
CA ASP A 85 1.90 -9.85 -17.75
C ASP A 85 2.32 -8.95 -16.57
N PHE A 86 2.03 -7.66 -16.71
CA PHE A 86 2.35 -6.64 -15.71
C PHE A 86 1.71 -6.93 -14.34
N THR A 87 0.45 -7.37 -14.34
CA THR A 87 -0.30 -7.64 -13.11
C THR A 87 0.36 -8.73 -12.27
N CYS A 88 0.84 -9.80 -12.92
CA CYS A 88 1.59 -10.86 -12.26
C CYS A 88 2.87 -10.34 -11.61
N VAL A 89 3.67 -9.55 -12.34
CA VAL A 89 4.92 -8.98 -11.81
C VAL A 89 4.64 -8.03 -10.64
N ASN A 90 3.60 -7.19 -10.76
CA ASN A 90 3.18 -6.30 -9.70
C ASN A 90 2.74 -7.05 -8.44
N SER A 91 1.91 -8.09 -8.58
CA SER A 91 1.49 -8.93 -7.45
C SER A 91 2.61 -9.80 -6.87
N TRP A 92 3.64 -10.10 -7.67
CA TRP A 92 4.84 -10.75 -7.16
C TRP A 92 5.57 -9.86 -6.14
N TYR A 93 5.68 -8.54 -6.38
CA TYR A 93 6.26 -7.62 -5.41
C TYR A 93 5.49 -7.59 -4.09
N ASP A 94 4.15 -7.57 -4.13
CA ASP A 94 3.32 -7.66 -2.92
C ASP A 94 3.68 -8.89 -2.06
N THR A 95 3.91 -10.02 -2.74
CA THR A 95 4.29 -11.29 -2.10
C THR A 95 5.72 -11.25 -1.57
N ALA A 96 6.66 -10.71 -2.35
CA ALA A 96 8.06 -10.63 -1.96
C ALA A 96 8.27 -9.69 -0.76
N PHE A 97 7.59 -8.53 -0.73
CA PHE A 97 7.61 -7.62 0.41
C PHE A 97 7.06 -8.28 1.68
N ALA A 98 5.96 -9.05 1.57
CA ALA A 98 5.38 -9.77 2.69
C ALA A 98 6.36 -10.81 3.28
N ILE A 99 6.95 -11.65 2.41
CA ILE A 99 7.83 -12.74 2.83
C ILE A 99 9.12 -12.19 3.43
N TYR A 100 9.79 -11.25 2.77
CA TYR A 100 11.01 -10.68 3.33
C TYR A 100 10.75 -9.81 4.57
N GLY A 101 9.59 -9.17 4.67
CA GLY A 101 9.15 -8.48 5.89
C GLY A 101 9.07 -9.44 7.07
N ALA A 102 8.32 -10.54 6.92
CA ALA A 102 8.18 -11.55 7.95
C ALA A 102 9.53 -12.18 8.37
N ILE A 103 10.41 -12.45 7.40
CA ILE A 103 11.75 -12.99 7.68
C ILE A 103 12.60 -11.98 8.45
N ALA A 104 12.62 -10.71 8.02
CA ALA A 104 13.39 -9.66 8.69
C ALA A 104 12.97 -9.46 10.15
N GLU A 105 11.70 -9.73 10.47
CA GLU A 105 11.14 -9.61 11.81
C GLU A 105 11.44 -10.78 12.73
N LYS A 106 11.18 -11.99 12.22
CA LYS A 106 11.02 -13.20 13.04
C LYS A 106 12.06 -14.26 12.71
N GLY A 107 12.93 -14.00 11.76
CA GLY A 107 13.79 -15.01 11.14
C GLY A 107 12.99 -16.01 10.30
N ILE A 108 13.66 -17.08 9.88
CA ILE A 108 12.98 -18.24 9.28
C ILE A 108 12.62 -19.17 10.44
N PRO A 109 11.34 -19.57 10.60
CA PRO A 109 10.96 -20.53 11.62
C PRO A 109 11.80 -21.81 11.47
N GLU A 110 12.41 -22.27 12.57
CA GLU A 110 13.07 -23.57 12.63
C GLU A 110 12.01 -24.66 12.41
N THR A 111 11.88 -25.09 11.15
CA THR A 111 11.09 -26.26 10.80
C THR A 111 12.06 -27.29 10.27
N ASN A 112 12.03 -28.48 10.89
CA ASN A 112 12.84 -29.63 10.49
C ASN A 112 12.46 -30.04 9.06
N GLY A 113 13.12 -29.43 8.08
CA GLY A 113 13.19 -29.86 6.68
C GLY A 113 11.85 -30.20 6.03
N LYS A 114 11.05 -29.19 5.67
CA LYS A 114 10.16 -29.15 4.48
C LYS A 114 9.43 -27.80 4.38
N ASN A 115 9.15 -27.39 3.14
CA ASN A 115 8.67 -26.08 2.67
C ASN A 115 7.32 -25.56 3.24
N ASP A 116 7.20 -25.34 4.56
CA ASP A 116 5.92 -24.90 5.16
C ASP A 116 5.56 -23.42 4.90
N ILE A 117 6.50 -22.58 4.48
CA ILE A 117 6.21 -21.16 4.14
C ILE A 117 5.41 -21.05 2.82
N LEU A 118 5.61 -22.00 1.90
CA LEU A 118 4.83 -22.08 0.64
C LEU A 118 3.52 -22.87 0.84
N VAL A 119 3.52 -23.89 1.72
CA VAL A 119 2.35 -24.76 2.00
C VAL A 119 1.30 -24.08 2.89
N ASN A 120 1.70 -23.18 3.80
CA ASN A 120 0.74 -22.41 4.62
C ASN A 120 -0.12 -21.42 3.79
N ALA A 121 0.27 -21.10 2.56
CA ALA A 121 -0.60 -20.37 1.63
C ALA A 121 -1.70 -21.26 1.01
N GLU A 122 -1.52 -22.58 1.02
CA GLU A 122 -2.45 -23.58 0.48
C GLU A 122 -3.31 -24.23 1.58
N GLN A 123 -2.77 -24.49 2.78
CA GLN A 123 -3.53 -25.05 3.92
C GLN A 123 -4.65 -24.14 4.43
N TYR A 124 -4.49 -22.81 4.32
CA TYR A 124 -5.52 -21.82 4.65
C TYR A 124 -6.83 -21.98 3.85
N LYS A 125 -6.80 -22.68 2.69
CA LYS A 125 -8.01 -23.00 1.91
C LYS A 125 -8.82 -24.17 2.48
N SER A 126 -8.21 -25.09 3.23
CA SER A 126 -8.88 -26.34 3.66
C SER A 126 -9.61 -26.22 5.00
N GLU A 127 -9.19 -25.30 5.87
CA GLU A 127 -9.83 -25.08 7.19
C GLU A 127 -11.09 -24.22 7.13
N THR A 128 -11.30 -23.49 6.03
CA THR A 128 -12.47 -22.62 5.82
C THR A 128 -13.72 -23.36 5.34
N GLU A 129 -13.61 -24.64 4.94
CA GLU A 129 -14.74 -25.46 4.50
C GLU A 129 -15.40 -26.29 5.61
N LYS A 130 -14.81 -26.39 6.82
CA LYS A 130 -15.27 -27.32 7.88
C LYS A 130 -15.94 -26.70 9.11
N LYS A 131 -16.17 -25.40 9.18
CA LYS A 131 -16.93 -24.78 10.30
C LYS A 131 -18.37 -24.47 9.88
N ASN A 132 -19.22 -25.49 9.93
CA ASN A 132 -20.66 -25.31 10.10
C ASN A 132 -20.90 -24.81 11.54
N VAL A 133 -21.20 -23.53 11.72
CA VAL A 133 -21.70 -23.00 13.00
C VAL A 133 -23.22 -23.01 12.95
N ALA A 134 -23.81 -23.87 13.77
CA ALA A 134 -25.25 -23.92 14.04
C ALA A 134 -25.74 -22.63 14.75
N PRO A 135 -27.02 -22.23 14.57
CA PRO A 135 -27.53 -20.98 15.13
C PRO A 135 -27.89 -21.14 16.61
N ILE A 136 -27.47 -20.18 17.44
CA ILE A 136 -27.90 -20.07 18.84
C ILE A 136 -29.03 -19.03 18.93
N VAL A 137 -30.09 -19.43 19.62
CA VAL A 137 -31.40 -18.81 19.78
C VAL A 137 -31.46 -17.97 21.07
N ASP A 138 -32.30 -16.94 21.02
CA ASP A 138 -32.97 -16.13 22.05
C ASP A 138 -32.14 -15.32 23.07
N ASP A 139 -32.37 -14.01 23.05
CA ASP A 139 -33.07 -13.34 24.16
C ASP A 139 -33.89 -12.15 23.62
N LYS A 140 -35.16 -12.10 24.06
CA LYS A 140 -36.18 -11.12 23.66
C LYS A 140 -36.23 -9.97 24.66
N GLU A 141 -36.27 -8.73 24.18
CA GLU A 141 -37.16 -7.72 24.76
C GLU A 141 -37.56 -6.63 23.75
N ASN A 142 -38.84 -6.28 23.82
CA ASN A 142 -39.65 -5.54 22.84
C ASN A 142 -39.43 -4.03 22.87
N ILE A 143 -39.27 -3.40 21.70
CA ILE A 143 -39.85 -2.08 21.42
C ILE A 143 -40.52 -2.10 20.04
N THR A 144 -41.84 -1.93 20.06
CA THR A 144 -42.75 -1.83 18.92
C THR A 144 -42.68 -0.47 18.22
N THR A 145 -42.61 -0.45 16.88
CA THR A 145 -43.37 0.49 16.03
C THR A 145 -43.43 0.04 14.56
N LYS A 146 -44.63 -0.44 14.20
CA LYS A 146 -45.42 -0.27 12.95
C LYS A 146 -44.70 0.04 11.62
N GLU A 147 -44.87 -0.94 10.72
CA GLU A 147 -45.03 -0.95 9.25
C GLU A 147 -44.95 0.37 8.45
N ASN A 148 -44.17 0.32 7.36
CA ASN A 148 -44.73 0.55 6.02
C ASN A 148 -43.91 -0.17 4.93
N LYS A 149 -44.60 -1.00 4.15
CA LYS A 149 -44.11 -1.75 2.98
C LYS A 149 -44.35 -0.92 1.71
N LYS A 150 -43.34 -0.75 0.86
CA LYS A 150 -43.47 -1.00 -0.60
C LYS A 150 -42.15 -0.92 -1.38
N ASN A 151 -41.95 -1.96 -2.21
CA ASN A 151 -41.26 -2.10 -3.50
C ASN A 151 -39.84 -1.53 -3.69
N SER A 152 -38.82 -2.37 -3.83
CA SER A 152 -38.42 -3.18 -5.01
C SER A 152 -37.61 -2.36 -6.01
N ASP A 153 -36.29 -2.56 -5.99
CA ASP A 153 -35.52 -2.90 -7.18
C ASP A 153 -34.29 -3.67 -6.72
N GLY A 154 -34.26 -4.95 -7.11
CA GLY A 154 -33.19 -5.87 -6.78
C GLY A 154 -31.93 -5.49 -7.55
N VAL A 155 -30.99 -4.85 -6.85
CA VAL A 155 -29.60 -4.90 -7.23
C VAL A 155 -29.03 -6.15 -6.56
N ASP A 156 -28.76 -7.19 -7.34
CA ASP A 156 -27.95 -8.32 -6.91
C ASP A 156 -26.57 -7.79 -6.53
N VAL A 157 -26.40 -7.42 -5.25
CA VAL A 157 -25.09 -7.13 -4.68
C VAL A 157 -24.36 -8.46 -4.63
N LYS A 158 -23.58 -8.74 -5.68
CA LYS A 158 -22.61 -9.83 -5.67
C LYS A 158 -21.63 -9.53 -4.55
N ILE A 159 -21.78 -10.22 -3.43
CA ILE A 159 -20.79 -10.21 -2.35
C ILE A 159 -19.55 -10.93 -2.88
N VAL A 160 -18.68 -10.18 -3.56
CA VAL A 160 -17.35 -10.66 -3.94
C VAL A 160 -16.57 -10.77 -2.64
N LYS A 161 -16.42 -11.99 -2.12
CA LYS A 161 -15.55 -12.25 -0.97
C LYS A 161 -14.10 -11.91 -1.38
N PRO A 162 -13.48 -10.87 -0.82
CA PRO A 162 -12.13 -10.51 -1.21
C PRO A 162 -11.18 -11.67 -0.88
N LYS A 163 -10.33 -12.05 -1.84
CA LYS A 163 -9.25 -13.01 -1.61
C LYS A 163 -8.29 -12.38 -0.60
N ILE A 164 -8.21 -12.96 0.60
CA ILE A 164 -7.39 -12.40 1.68
C ILE A 164 -5.91 -12.41 1.27
N THR A 165 -5.36 -11.22 1.04
CA THR A 165 -3.92 -11.01 0.78
C THR A 165 -3.22 -10.57 2.07
N TYR A 166 -1.88 -10.68 2.14
CA TYR A 166 -1.11 -10.16 3.29
C TYR A 166 -1.35 -8.66 3.52
N GLN A 167 -1.49 -7.90 2.45
CA GLN A 167 -1.80 -6.47 2.53
C GLN A 167 -3.18 -6.20 3.14
N LEU A 168 -4.18 -7.03 2.84
CA LEU A 168 -5.50 -6.96 3.49
C LEU A 168 -5.42 -7.26 5.00
N LYS A 169 -4.50 -8.15 5.42
CA LYS A 169 -4.26 -8.40 6.86
C LYS A 169 -3.59 -7.20 7.53
N ASN A 170 -2.62 -6.56 6.88
CA ASN A 170 -1.98 -5.36 7.40
C ASN A 170 -2.94 -4.16 7.47
N GLU A 171 -3.76 -3.98 6.44
CA GLU A 171 -4.84 -2.98 6.42
C GLU A 171 -5.79 -3.18 7.60
N SER A 172 -6.32 -4.40 7.75
CA SER A 172 -7.22 -4.73 8.87
C SER A 172 -6.55 -4.51 10.22
N ALA A 173 -5.33 -5.00 10.41
CA ALA A 173 -4.61 -4.83 11.69
C ALA A 173 -4.34 -3.35 12.01
N PHE A 174 -3.99 -2.56 11.00
CA PHE A 174 -3.77 -1.13 11.14
C PHE A 174 -5.05 -0.41 11.57
N VAL A 175 -6.17 -0.67 10.88
CA VAL A 175 -7.49 -0.12 11.21
C VAL A 175 -7.92 -0.54 12.61
N ASP A 176 -7.80 -1.82 12.95
CA ASP A 176 -8.22 -2.38 14.25
C ASP A 176 -7.48 -1.74 15.43
N VAL A 177 -6.16 -1.53 15.30
CA VAL A 177 -5.36 -0.90 16.35
C VAL A 177 -5.78 0.55 16.58
N ILE A 178 -6.06 1.28 15.50
CA ILE A 178 -6.51 2.67 15.60
C ILE A 178 -7.94 2.74 16.17
N GLU A 179 -8.84 1.88 15.73
CA GLU A 179 -10.20 1.80 16.25
C GLU A 179 -10.22 1.47 17.76
N LYS A 180 -9.40 0.52 18.21
CA LYS A 180 -9.25 0.21 19.65
C LYS A 180 -8.79 1.44 20.43
N ALA A 181 -7.86 2.22 19.88
CA ALA A 181 -7.40 3.46 20.51
C ALA A 181 -8.51 4.52 20.55
N ILE A 182 -9.27 4.68 19.46
CA ILE A 182 -10.44 5.58 19.40
C ILE A 182 -11.45 5.20 20.48
N ILE A 183 -11.83 3.92 20.58
CA ILE A 183 -12.80 3.42 21.56
C ILE A 183 -12.29 3.67 22.99
N LYS A 184 -11.04 3.30 23.29
CA LYS A 184 -10.43 3.49 24.61
C LYS A 184 -10.35 4.96 25.01
N SER A 185 -10.14 5.85 24.03
CA SER A 185 -10.07 7.30 24.26
C SER A 185 -11.41 7.91 24.72
N LYS A 186 -12.55 7.27 24.41
CA LYS A 186 -13.88 7.75 24.84
C LYS A 186 -14.05 7.72 26.36
N SER A 187 -13.40 6.77 27.04
CA SER A 187 -13.42 6.63 28.50
C SER A 187 -12.26 7.34 29.22
N ALA A 188 -11.38 8.01 28.49
CA ALA A 188 -10.24 8.70 29.09
C ALA A 188 -10.69 9.94 29.87
N LYS A 189 -10.14 10.11 31.07
CA LYS A 189 -10.52 11.17 32.02
C LYS A 189 -9.69 12.45 31.88
N ASN A 190 -8.53 12.37 31.24
CA ASN A 190 -7.59 13.48 31.09
C ASN A 190 -6.64 13.23 29.91
N ASP A 191 -5.92 14.28 29.52
CA ASP A 191 -5.00 14.27 28.39
C ASP A 191 -3.82 13.31 28.58
N MET A 192 -3.38 13.05 29.82
CA MET A 192 -2.31 12.07 30.06
C MET A 192 -2.75 10.66 29.67
N GLN A 193 -4.01 10.30 29.90
CA GLN A 193 -4.56 9.02 29.45
C GLN A 193 -4.67 8.96 27.93
N ILE A 194 -5.07 10.06 27.27
CA ILE A 194 -5.09 10.14 25.79
C ILE A 194 -3.67 9.96 25.23
N GLY A 195 -2.69 10.65 25.82
CA GLY A 195 -1.28 10.53 25.44
C GLY A 195 -0.74 9.11 25.59
N GLY A 196 -1.06 8.42 26.69
CA GLY A 196 -0.70 7.02 26.89
C GLY A 196 -1.36 6.07 25.89
N ILE A 197 -2.65 6.29 25.56
CA ILE A 197 -3.36 5.53 24.53
C ILE A 197 -2.70 5.72 23.17
N LYS A 198 -2.39 6.97 22.81
CA LYS A 198 -1.71 7.32 21.57
C LYS A 198 -0.35 6.63 21.46
N ALA A 199 0.48 6.73 22.49
CA ALA A 199 1.82 6.14 22.49
C ALA A 199 1.78 4.60 22.30
N LEU A 200 0.84 3.92 22.98
CA LEU A 200 0.65 2.48 22.79
C LEU A 200 0.20 2.13 21.37
N ARG A 201 -0.76 2.89 20.83
CA ARG A 201 -1.24 2.71 19.46
C ARG A 201 -0.11 2.88 18.45
N ASP A 202 0.69 3.94 18.57
CA ASP A 202 1.74 4.25 17.62
C ASP A 202 2.84 3.17 17.62
N LYS A 203 3.13 2.59 18.79
CA LYS A 203 4.01 1.42 18.92
C LYS A 203 3.46 0.21 18.17
N GLU A 204 2.17 -0.10 18.33
CA GLU A 204 1.51 -1.20 17.63
C GLU A 204 1.46 -0.97 16.11
N ILE A 205 1.15 0.26 15.67
CA ILE A 205 1.23 0.65 14.26
C ILE A 205 2.63 0.38 13.72
N CYS A 206 3.68 0.64 14.51
CA CYS A 206 5.05 0.35 14.11
C CYS A 206 5.37 -1.13 13.95
N ASN A 207 4.82 -1.96 14.82
CA ASN A 207 4.96 -3.42 14.69
C ASN A 207 4.23 -3.94 13.45
N ILE A 208 3.11 -3.33 13.07
CA ILE A 208 2.33 -3.69 11.88
C ILE A 208 3.00 -3.18 10.59
N LEU A 209 3.40 -1.91 10.59
CA LEU A 209 4.00 -1.22 9.44
C LEU A 209 5.53 -1.23 9.52
N GLN A 210 6.12 -2.42 9.51
CA GLN A 210 7.58 -2.58 9.46
C GLN A 210 8.20 -2.14 8.13
N VAL A 211 7.34 -2.08 7.11
CA VAL A 211 7.55 -1.41 5.84
C VAL A 211 6.44 -0.38 5.72
N LYS A 212 6.81 0.86 5.35
CA LYS A 212 5.86 1.99 5.27
C LYS A 212 5.11 2.05 3.95
N SER A 213 5.51 1.25 2.97
CA SER A 213 4.80 1.10 1.70
C SER A 213 3.69 0.07 1.83
N VAL A 214 2.51 0.41 1.31
CA VAL A 214 1.32 -0.44 1.30
C VAL A 214 0.75 -0.51 -0.10
N SER A 215 0.07 -1.62 -0.40
CA SER A 215 -0.52 -1.84 -1.72
C SER A 215 -1.93 -2.42 -1.65
N ASN A 216 -2.76 -1.97 -2.59
CA ASN A 216 -4.14 -2.40 -2.77
C ASN A 216 -5.02 -2.27 -1.50
N TRP A 217 -4.76 -1.28 -0.66
CA TRP A 217 -5.65 -0.92 0.44
C TRP A 217 -6.94 -0.31 -0.10
N ILE A 218 -8.03 -0.39 0.67
CA ILE A 218 -9.32 0.12 0.25
C ILE A 218 -9.67 1.39 1.04
N GLY A 219 -10.11 2.42 0.34
CA GLY A 219 -10.51 3.68 0.95
C GLY A 219 -11.68 4.32 0.21
N GLN A 220 -12.39 5.20 0.90
CA GLN A 220 -13.43 6.05 0.31
C GLN A 220 -12.89 7.47 0.11
N VAL A 221 -13.07 8.04 -1.07
CA VAL A 221 -12.67 9.43 -1.37
C VAL A 221 -13.45 10.40 -0.49
N LYS A 222 -12.74 11.14 0.36
CA LYS A 222 -13.29 12.25 1.16
C LYS A 222 -12.98 13.61 0.57
N LYS A 223 -11.85 13.74 -0.11
CA LYS A 223 -11.46 14.97 -0.78
C LYS A 223 -10.68 14.66 -2.03
N VAL A 224 -11.04 15.33 -3.12
CA VAL A 224 -10.29 15.41 -4.37
C VAL A 224 -10.33 16.88 -4.80
N SER A 225 -9.18 17.51 -4.91
CA SER A 225 -9.08 18.93 -5.29
C SER A 225 -7.69 19.24 -5.84
N ALA A 226 -7.45 20.49 -6.22
CA ALA A 226 -6.12 21.03 -6.45
C ALA A 226 -5.76 22.09 -5.41
N ASN A 227 -4.47 22.31 -5.16
CA ASN A 227 -3.99 23.46 -4.40
C ASN A 227 -3.86 24.71 -5.31
N SER A 228 -3.36 25.83 -4.77
CA SER A 228 -3.16 27.09 -5.53
C SER A 228 -2.22 26.96 -6.72
N ASP A 229 -1.35 25.94 -6.72
CA ASP A 229 -0.35 25.71 -7.76
C ASP A 229 -0.86 24.71 -8.81
N GLY A 230 -2.11 24.26 -8.68
CA GLY A 230 -2.72 23.28 -9.58
C GLY A 230 -2.37 21.82 -9.25
N LYS A 231 -1.59 21.54 -8.19
CA LYS A 231 -1.21 20.18 -7.80
C LYS A 231 -2.36 19.46 -7.10
N GLY A 232 -2.50 18.18 -7.37
CA GLY A 232 -3.56 17.34 -6.85
C GLY A 232 -3.44 17.11 -5.34
N VAL A 233 -4.56 17.29 -4.64
CA VAL A 233 -4.74 17.06 -3.20
C VAL A 233 -5.81 15.99 -3.03
N LEU A 234 -5.49 14.94 -2.29
CA LEU A 234 -6.37 13.78 -2.08
C LEU A 234 -6.43 13.41 -0.61
N ALA A 235 -7.64 13.07 -0.14
CA ALA A 235 -7.84 12.41 1.15
C ALA A 235 -8.81 11.24 0.98
N LEU A 236 -8.39 10.08 1.48
CA LEU A 236 -9.20 8.88 1.58
C LEU A 236 -9.55 8.62 3.04
N SER A 237 -10.76 8.13 3.29
CA SER A 237 -11.19 7.60 4.58
C SER A 237 -11.12 6.09 4.54
N LEU A 238 -10.51 5.53 5.57
CA LEU A 238 -10.61 4.14 5.95
C LEU A 238 -11.77 4.00 6.94
N PRO A 239 -12.12 2.77 7.37
CA PRO A 239 -13.09 2.58 8.43
C PRO A 239 -12.75 3.36 9.70
N SER A 240 -13.77 3.63 10.51
CA SER A 240 -13.65 4.31 11.81
C SER A 240 -13.07 5.73 11.75
N GLY A 241 -13.21 6.40 10.59
CA GLY A 241 -12.89 7.82 10.41
C GLY A 241 -11.41 8.13 10.23
N ILE A 242 -10.58 7.11 9.98
CA ILE A 242 -9.14 7.26 9.78
C ILE A 242 -8.89 7.93 8.42
N LEU A 243 -8.14 9.03 8.38
CA LEU A 243 -7.80 9.71 7.13
C LEU A 243 -6.37 9.41 6.69
N ILE A 244 -6.24 9.06 5.42
CA ILE A 244 -4.96 8.95 4.70
C ILE A 244 -4.97 10.01 3.60
N LYS A 245 -4.00 10.93 3.63
CA LYS A 245 -4.06 12.14 2.81
C LYS A 245 -2.69 12.65 2.36
N THR A 246 -2.72 13.39 1.26
CA THR A 246 -1.61 14.28 0.89
C THR A 246 -1.61 15.51 1.82
N TRP A 247 -0.52 16.27 1.77
CA TRP A 247 -0.57 17.68 2.16
C TRP A 247 -1.55 18.45 1.26
N ASN A 248 -1.94 19.64 1.71
CA ASN A 248 -2.84 20.52 0.97
C ASN A 248 -2.15 21.80 0.44
N ASN A 249 -0.87 21.98 0.70
CA ASN A 249 -0.10 23.15 0.30
C ASN A 249 1.37 22.76 0.01
N SER A 250 1.98 23.42 -0.97
CA SER A 250 3.32 23.06 -1.45
C SER A 250 4.43 23.36 -0.44
N PHE A 251 4.25 24.37 0.43
CA PHE A 251 5.25 24.74 1.44
C PHE A 251 5.48 23.60 2.44
N SER A 252 4.41 23.09 3.06
CA SER A 252 4.46 21.95 3.97
C SER A 252 4.85 20.65 3.27
N ASP A 253 4.59 20.53 1.97
CA ASP A 253 4.86 19.31 1.19
C ASP A 253 6.33 19.14 0.78
N THR A 254 7.18 20.18 0.88
CA THR A 254 8.58 20.16 0.41
C THR A 254 9.41 18.97 0.91
N ARG A 255 9.09 18.42 2.10
CA ARG A 255 9.78 17.27 2.69
C ARG A 255 9.14 15.92 2.36
N TYR A 256 7.92 15.93 1.84
CA TYR A 256 7.08 14.76 1.66
C TYR A 256 6.84 14.43 0.18
N ASN A 257 6.68 15.45 -0.66
CA ASN A 257 6.32 15.33 -2.08
C ASN A 257 5.09 14.43 -2.27
N THR A 258 4.04 14.71 -1.49
CA THR A 258 2.77 13.98 -1.52
C THR A 258 1.81 14.52 -2.57
N LEU A 259 1.95 15.79 -2.95
CA LEU A 259 1.08 16.43 -3.94
C LEU A 259 1.29 15.81 -5.32
N MET A 260 0.19 15.56 -6.03
CA MET A 260 0.24 14.93 -7.35
C MET A 260 0.50 15.98 -8.42
N GLU A 261 1.56 15.80 -9.21
CA GLU A 261 1.91 16.74 -10.28
C GLU A 261 0.94 16.61 -11.47
N PRO A 262 0.43 17.71 -12.04
CA PRO A 262 -0.40 17.68 -13.24
C PRO A 262 0.26 16.92 -14.40
N GLY A 263 -0.53 16.15 -15.13
CA GLY A 263 -0.04 15.35 -16.26
C GLY A 263 0.58 14.00 -15.86
N THR A 264 0.78 13.73 -14.57
CA THR A 264 1.16 12.39 -14.11
C THR A 264 -0.04 11.44 -14.15
N GLU A 265 0.23 10.14 -14.31
CA GLU A 265 -0.82 9.13 -14.35
C GLU A 265 -1.64 9.09 -13.05
N ILE A 266 -0.98 9.23 -11.89
CA ILE A 266 -1.66 9.27 -10.59
C ILE A 266 -2.59 10.49 -10.47
N PHE A 267 -2.15 11.66 -10.95
CA PHE A 267 -2.98 12.87 -10.99
C PHE A 267 -4.21 12.66 -11.88
N ASN A 268 -4.02 12.14 -13.09
CA ASN A 268 -5.11 11.93 -14.05
C ASN A 268 -6.16 10.97 -13.47
N ARG A 269 -5.72 9.83 -12.93
CA ARG A 269 -6.62 8.86 -12.29
C ARG A 269 -7.35 9.44 -11.07
N ALA A 270 -6.65 10.20 -10.22
CA ALA A 270 -7.26 10.82 -9.06
C ALA A 270 -8.28 11.91 -9.44
N SER A 271 -8.01 12.65 -10.53
CA SER A 271 -8.86 13.76 -10.99
C SER A 271 -10.23 13.31 -11.52
N GLU A 272 -10.36 12.04 -11.91
CA GLU A 272 -11.62 11.44 -12.38
C GLU A 272 -12.52 10.95 -11.23
N LEU A 273 -12.01 10.95 -10.00
CA LEU A 273 -12.76 10.47 -8.83
C LEU A 273 -13.74 11.52 -8.33
N SER A 274 -14.82 11.04 -7.71
CA SER A 274 -15.78 11.87 -6.97
C SER A 274 -15.76 11.54 -5.48
N VAL A 275 -16.11 12.51 -4.64
CA VAL A 275 -16.32 12.26 -3.21
C VAL A 275 -17.36 11.16 -3.04
N GLY A 276 -17.03 10.16 -2.21
CA GLY A 276 -17.86 8.97 -1.99
C GLY A 276 -17.43 7.74 -2.79
N ASP A 277 -16.63 7.90 -3.86
CA ASP A 277 -16.07 6.78 -4.61
C ASP A 277 -15.23 5.89 -3.68
N VAL A 278 -15.38 4.57 -3.84
CA VAL A 278 -14.50 3.59 -3.20
C VAL A 278 -13.37 3.27 -4.18
N VAL A 279 -12.14 3.18 -3.68
CA VAL A 279 -10.94 2.97 -4.48
C VAL A 279 -10.03 1.93 -3.85
N TYR A 280 -9.30 1.21 -4.70
CA TYR A 280 -8.03 0.60 -4.32
C TYR A 280 -6.93 1.65 -4.42
N PHE A 281 -6.03 1.70 -3.45
CA PHE A 281 -4.89 2.60 -3.46
C PHE A 281 -3.61 1.92 -2.99
N SER A 282 -2.48 2.46 -3.44
CA SER A 282 -1.13 2.07 -3.01
C SER A 282 -0.28 3.30 -2.78
N GLY A 283 0.81 3.17 -2.02
CA GLY A 283 1.71 4.28 -1.73
C GLY A 283 2.56 4.06 -0.49
N THR A 284 3.05 5.14 0.08
CA THR A 284 4.00 5.09 1.21
C THR A 284 3.64 6.11 2.29
N PHE A 285 3.63 5.65 3.54
CA PHE A 285 3.67 6.49 4.73
C PHE A 285 5.07 7.07 4.95
N PHE A 286 5.15 8.19 5.66
CA PHE A 286 6.42 8.81 6.01
C PHE A 286 6.80 8.46 7.43
N GLU A 287 8.07 8.19 7.66
CA GLU A 287 8.59 7.90 8.99
C GLU A 287 8.58 9.16 9.86
N ASP A 288 8.19 8.98 11.12
CA ASP A 288 8.21 10.02 12.15
C ASP A 288 8.93 9.46 13.36
N ASN A 289 10.02 10.12 13.76
CA ASN A 289 10.92 9.63 14.82
C ASN A 289 10.21 9.44 16.17
N ASP A 290 9.11 10.17 16.40
CA ASP A 290 8.38 10.13 17.66
C ASP A 290 7.12 9.26 17.57
N ASN A 291 6.52 9.14 16.38
CA ASN A 291 5.17 8.59 16.20
C ASN A 291 5.06 7.46 15.17
N CYS A 292 6.19 6.87 14.76
CA CYS A 292 6.27 5.79 13.78
C CYS A 292 5.98 6.19 12.33
N ILE A 293 4.84 6.86 12.11
CA ILE A 293 4.44 7.43 10.84
C ILE A 293 3.94 8.86 11.04
N SER A 294 4.12 9.72 10.04
CA SER A 294 3.74 11.13 10.12
C SER A 294 2.23 11.30 10.25
N GLU A 295 1.83 12.02 11.31
CA GLU A 295 0.44 12.27 11.69
C GLU A 295 0.26 13.79 11.86
N SER A 296 -0.75 14.37 11.19
CA SER A 296 -0.89 15.82 11.01
C SER A 296 -1.99 16.48 11.82
N SER A 297 -2.73 15.76 12.67
CA SER A 297 -3.80 16.36 13.47
C SER A 297 -3.24 17.34 14.50
N LEU A 298 -3.98 18.42 14.75
CA LEU A 298 -3.49 19.53 15.58
C LEU A 298 -3.53 19.26 17.08
N SER A 299 -4.63 18.69 17.58
CA SER A 299 -4.83 18.45 19.02
C SER A 299 -4.55 17.00 19.39
N LEU A 300 -4.07 16.76 20.61
CA LEU A 300 -3.82 15.41 21.11
C LEU A 300 -5.06 14.50 21.01
N SER A 301 -6.26 15.05 21.27
CA SER A 301 -7.51 14.32 21.08
C SER A 301 -7.79 14.02 19.61
N GLY A 302 -7.54 14.96 18.70
CA GLY A 302 -7.68 14.76 17.25
C GLY A 302 -6.75 13.65 16.76
N LYS A 303 -5.48 13.66 17.20
CA LYS A 303 -4.48 12.63 16.88
C LYS A 303 -4.94 11.21 17.23
N VAL A 304 -5.90 11.04 18.14
CA VAL A 304 -6.44 9.73 18.54
C VAL A 304 -7.81 9.46 17.94
N LYS A 305 -8.74 10.42 18.00
CA LYS A 305 -10.15 10.23 17.62
C LYS A 305 -10.42 10.34 16.12
N GLU A 306 -9.69 11.22 15.44
CA GLU A 306 -9.85 11.53 14.02
C GLU A 306 -8.47 11.66 13.37
N PRO A 307 -7.64 10.60 13.41
CA PRO A 307 -6.24 10.70 13.01
C PRO A 307 -6.09 10.97 11.51
N GLU A 308 -5.10 11.81 11.19
CA GLU A 308 -4.76 12.21 9.83
C GLU A 308 -3.33 11.78 9.50
N PHE A 309 -3.18 10.71 8.73
CA PHE A 309 -1.85 10.21 8.34
C PHE A 309 -1.43 10.77 6.98
N ILE A 310 -0.20 11.29 6.94
CA ILE A 310 0.40 11.82 5.71
C ILE A 310 0.89 10.67 4.84
N PHE A 311 0.52 10.70 3.57
CA PHE A 311 0.73 9.60 2.64
C PHE A 311 0.99 10.09 1.22
N ARG A 312 1.91 9.41 0.53
CA ARG A 312 2.17 9.63 -0.89
C ARG A 312 1.60 8.49 -1.70
N PHE A 313 0.57 8.80 -2.48
CA PHE A 313 -0.08 7.84 -3.36
C PHE A 313 0.82 7.49 -4.55
N SER A 314 0.93 6.21 -4.86
CA SER A 314 1.64 5.69 -6.05
C SER A 314 0.69 5.03 -7.05
N ASP A 315 -0.48 4.58 -6.60
CA ASP A 315 -1.55 4.06 -7.45
C ASP A 315 -2.92 4.37 -6.84
N ILE A 316 -3.90 4.64 -7.69
CA ILE A 316 -5.31 4.74 -7.31
C ILE A 316 -6.20 4.23 -8.44
N ARG A 317 -7.15 3.36 -8.10
CA ARG A 317 -8.06 2.73 -9.05
C ARG A 317 -9.45 2.65 -8.45
N LYS A 318 -10.46 3.09 -9.19
CA LYS A 318 -11.85 2.99 -8.77
C LYS A 318 -12.21 1.52 -8.48
N TYR A 319 -12.82 1.27 -7.33
CA TYR A 319 -13.30 -0.04 -6.96
C TYR A 319 -14.49 -0.39 -7.86
N GLN A 320 -14.34 -1.40 -8.69
CA GLN A 320 -15.42 -1.94 -9.52
C GLN A 320 -15.99 -3.17 -8.82
N GLN A 321 -17.29 -3.12 -8.50
CA GLN A 321 -18.06 -4.26 -7.97
C GLN A 321 -18.37 -5.28 -9.07
#